data_AF-A0A3L6J7P5-F1
#
_entry.id   AF-A0A3L6J7P5-F1
#
_cell.length_a   1.000
_cell.length_b   1.000
_cell.length_c   1.000
_cell.angle_alpha   90.00
_cell.angle_beta   90.00
_cell.angle_gamma   90.00
#
_symmetry.space_group_name_H-M   'P 1'
#
loop_
_entity.id
_entity.type
_entity.pdbx_description
1 polymer ?
#
loop_
_entity_poly.entity_id
_entity_poly.type
_entity_poly.pdbx_seq_one_letter_code
_entity_poly.pdbx_strand_id
1 'polypeptide(L)' 'MVGGQVYRLADTCQTSSEAVLLARSLKDHLYVVISRADDGRWAVYYRPKTSPAPCGRGCCGSA' A
#
# COMPACT_ATOMS: atom_id res chain seq x y z
N MET A 1 3.54 -6.26 -10.03
CA MET A 1 3.97 -4.85 -9.93
C MET A 1 2.96 -4.00 -10.69
N VAL A 2 2.35 -3.00 -10.05
CA VAL A 2 1.52 -2.00 -10.76
C VAL A 2 2.25 -0.66 -10.64
N GLY A 3 2.79 -0.16 -11.75
CA GLY A 3 3.44 1.16 -11.82
C GLY A 3 4.74 1.35 -11.01
N GLY A 4 5.57 0.30 -10.85
CA GLY A 4 6.86 0.39 -10.15
C GLY A 4 6.78 0.64 -8.63
N GLN A 5 5.57 0.64 -8.06
CA GLN A 5 5.32 0.89 -6.66
C GLN A 5 5.11 -0.45 -5.93
N VAL A 6 5.88 -0.69 -4.87
CA VAL A 6 5.80 -1.93 -4.09
C VAL A 6 4.68 -1.79 -3.06
N TYR A 7 3.65 -2.59 -3.22
CA TYR A 7 2.59 -2.76 -2.22
C TYR A 7 3.00 -3.87 -1.26
N ARG A 8 2.80 -3.62 0.04
CA ARG A 8 3.03 -4.58 1.13
C ARG A 8 1.69 -5.21 1.52
N LEU A 9 1.68 -6.49 1.84
CA LEU A 9 0.52 -7.15 2.42
C LEU A 9 0.36 -6.70 3.87
N ALA A 10 -0.81 -6.18 4.24
CA ALA A 10 -1.17 -5.91 5.63
C ALA A 10 -1.68 -7.19 6.29
N ASP A 11 -2.74 -7.77 5.72
CA ASP A 11 -3.39 -8.96 6.24
C ASP A 11 -4.29 -9.61 5.18
N THR A 12 -4.74 -10.83 5.47
CA THR A 12 -5.76 -11.56 4.71
C THR A 12 -6.99 -11.81 5.56
N CYS A 13 -8.13 -11.28 5.13
CA CYS A 13 -9.42 -11.42 5.80
C CYS A 13 -10.27 -12.52 5.14
N GLN A 14 -11.20 -13.11 5.89
CA GLN A 14 -12.11 -14.12 5.33
C GLN A 14 -13.29 -13.47 4.63
N THR A 15 -13.73 -12.32 5.14
CA THR A 15 -14.89 -11.58 4.60
C THR A 15 -14.47 -10.25 3.99
N SER A 16 -15.28 -9.75 3.06
CA SER A 16 -15.07 -8.42 2.46
C SER A 16 -15.23 -7.30 3.48
N SER A 17 -16.15 -7.45 4.44
CA SER A 17 -16.41 -6.48 5.50
C SER A 17 -15.18 -6.25 6.38
N GLU A 18 -14.50 -7.32 6.78
CA GLU A 18 -13.24 -7.23 7.54
C GLU A 18 -12.15 -6.51 6.75
N ALA A 19 -11.99 -6.86 5.47
CA ALA A 19 -11.02 -6.21 4.60
C ALA A 19 -11.30 -4.70 4.43
N VAL A 20 -12.57 -4.30 4.35
CA VAL A 20 -12.98 -2.90 4.29
C VAL A 20 -12.72 -2.16 5.60
N LEU A 21 -12.98 -2.80 6.75
CA LEU A 21 -12.67 -2.22 8.06
C LEU A 21 -11.17 -1.98 8.22
N LEU A 22 -10.34 -2.99 7.90
CA LEU A 22 -8.89 -2.87 7.95
C LEU A 22 -8.40 -1.78 6.99
N ALA A 23 -8.94 -1.74 5.77
CA ALA A 23 -8.56 -0.73 4.80
C ALA A 23 -8.93 0.68 5.25
N ARG A 24 -10.08 0.89 5.90
CA ARG A 24 -10.47 2.19 6.46
C ARG A 24 -9.47 2.67 7.51
N SER A 25 -9.03 1.80 8.40
CA SER A 25 -8.05 2.14 9.44
C SER A 25 -6.68 2.53 8.85
N LEU A 26 -6.30 1.95 7.70
CA LEU A 26 -5.02 2.21 7.05
C LEU A 26 -5.05 3.40 6.07
N LYS A 27 -6.23 3.78 5.56
CA LYS A 27 -6.39 4.78 4.49
C LYS A 27 -6.01 6.20 4.89
N ASP A 28 -5.87 6.48 6.19
CA ASP A 28 -5.53 7.81 6.69
C ASP A 28 -4.15 8.25 6.18
N HIS A 29 -3.14 7.39 6.36
CA HIS A 29 -1.75 7.68 5.98
C HIS A 29 -1.23 6.85 4.80
N LEU A 30 -1.95 5.80 4.38
CA LEU A 30 -1.49 4.84 3.38
C LEU A 30 -2.44 4.79 2.17
N TYR A 31 -1.91 4.48 1.00
CA TYR A 31 -2.72 4.00 -0.11
C TYR A 31 -3.01 2.53 0.14
N VAL A 32 -4.29 2.16 0.10
CA VAL A 32 -4.75 0.80 0.37
C VAL A 32 -5.48 0.25 -0.83
N VAL A 33 -5.23 -1.02 -1.15
CA VAL A 33 -5.87 -1.78 -2.22
C VAL A 33 -6.37 -3.07 -1.62
N ILE A 34 -7.63 -3.40 -1.90
CA ILE A 34 -8.23 -4.67 -1.51
C ILE A 34 -8.30 -5.54 -2.76
N SER A 35 -7.86 -6.79 -2.68
CA SER A 35 -7.93 -7.75 -3.78
C SER A 35 -8.45 -9.09 -3.27
N ARG A 36 -9.27 -9.77 -4.07
CA ARG A 36 -9.75 -11.12 -3.75
C ARG A 36 -8.70 -12.13 -4.22
N ALA A 37 -8.23 -12.95 -3.30
CA ALA A 37 -7.34 -14.07 -3.57
C ALA A 37 -8.11 -15.25 -4.19
N ASP A 38 -7.38 -16.14 -4.86
CA ASP A 38 -7.94 -17.32 -5.53
C ASP A 38 -8.60 -18.29 -4.52
N ASP A 39 -8.04 -18.39 -3.31
CA ASP A 39 -8.59 -19.14 -2.18
C ASP A 39 -9.87 -18.55 -1.56
N GLY A 40 -10.48 -17.54 -2.19
CA GLY A 40 -11.72 -16.89 -1.74
C GLY A 40 -11.54 -15.89 -0.59
N ARG A 41 -10.31 -15.73 -0.07
CA ARG A 41 -9.96 -14.74 0.97
C ARG A 41 -9.75 -13.35 0.37
N TRP A 42 -9.78 -12.32 1.21
CA TRP A 42 -9.55 -10.94 0.85
C TRP A 42 -8.20 -10.46 1.35
N ALA A 43 -7.29 -10.14 0.45
CA ALA A 43 -5.98 -9.59 0.77
C ALA A 43 -6.03 -8.06 0.78
N VAL A 44 -5.55 -7.45 1.85
CA VAL A 44 -5.41 -5.99 1.97
C VAL A 44 -3.94 -5.63 1.77
N TYR A 45 -3.69 -4.88 0.71
CA TYR A 45 -2.37 -4.36 0.37
C TYR A 45 -2.30 -2.88 0.69
N TYR A 46 -1.15 -2.41 1.14
CA TYR A 46 -0.91 -1.00 1.40
C TYR A 46 0.44 -0.55 0.88
N ARG A 47 0.56 0.75 0.68
CA ARG A 47 1.84 1.43 0.50
C ARG A 47 1.78 2.80 1.18
N PRO A 48 2.92 3.35 1.61
CA PRO A 48 2.98 4.72 2.07
C PRO A 48 2.42 5.66 1.00
N LYS A 49 1.64 6.65 1.42
CA LYS A 49 1.46 7.86 0.61
C LYS A 49 2.82 8.55 0.65
N THR A 50 3.71 8.20 -0.29
CA THR A 50 4.90 8.99 -0.52
C THR A 50 4.40 10.37 -0.90
N SER A 51 4.31 11.29 0.07
CA SER A 51 4.51 12.70 -0.25
C SER A 51 5.78 12.72 -1.09
N PRO A 52 5.80 13.39 -2.25
CA PRO A 52 7.05 13.58 -2.95
C PRO A 52 7.99 14.22 -1.94
N ALA A 53 8.89 13.43 -1.36
CA ALA A 53 10.07 13.97 -0.73
C ALA A 53 10.67 14.82 -1.86
N PRO A 54 10.90 16.13 -1.65
CA PRO A 54 11.58 16.91 -2.66
C PRO A 54 12.84 16.11 -3.01
N CYS A 55 12.92 15.74 -4.28
CA CYS A 55 14.06 15.05 -4.85
C CYS A 55 15.34 15.71 -4.30
N GLY A 56 16.26 14.86 -3.83
CA GLY A 56 17.38 15.25 -2.99
C GLY A 56 18.07 16.54 -3.44
N ARG A 57 17.96 17.58 -2.63
CA ARG A 57 18.92 18.69 -2.64
C ARG A 57 20.08 18.26 -1.75
N GLY A 58 20.98 17.42 -2.27
CA GLY A 58 22.12 16.98 -1.45
C GLY A 58 23.07 15.94 -2.02
N CYS A 59 22.82 15.33 -3.18
CA CYS A 59 23.79 14.42 -3.80
C CYS A 59 23.94 14.68 -5.30
N CYS A 60 24.33 15.90 -5.67
CA CYS A 60 25.19 16.07 -6.85
C CYS A 60 26.62 16.02 -6.34
N GLY A 61 27.22 14.83 -6.36
CA GLY A 61 28.66 14.72 -6.35
C GLY A 61 29.23 15.08 -7.71
N SER A 62 30.52 15.44 -7.70
CA SER A 62 31.48 15.45 -8.82
C SER A 62 31.85 16.84 -9.36
N ALA A 63 32.96 17.38 -8.86
CA ALA A 63 34.24 17.55 -9.59
C ALA A 63 35.07 18.66 -8.92
#